data_AF-A0A8T7FCX0-F1
#
_entry.id   AF-A0A8T7FCX0-F1
#
_cell.length_a   1.000
_cell.length_b   1.000
_cell.length_c   1.000
_cell.angle_alpha   90.00
_cell.angle_beta   90.00
_cell.angle_gamma   90.00
#
_symmetry.space_group_name_H-M   'P 1'
#
loop_
_entity.id
_entity.type
_entity.pdbx_description
1 polymer ?
#
loop_
_entity_poly.entity_id
_entity_poly.type
_entity_poly.pdbx_seq_one_letter_code
_entity_poly.pdbx_strand_id
1 'polypeptide(L)'
;MKILSIVIALALTLHGLVHLMGTVTYMKLGAVQGLAYKTTLLDGRWDLGENGMALYGALWALAAIGFVAAAVALLSGWDWYRPALMGAAVFSLALTVLDWKVAFAGAILSVLILAGLWLAPLIGK
;
A
#
# COMPACT_ATOMS: atom_id res chain seq x y z
N MET A 1 18.57 -15.30 8.38
CA MET A 1 18.21 -13.87 8.32
C MET A 1 18.10 -13.33 6.89
N LYS A 2 19.12 -13.53 6.02
CA LYS A 2 19.11 -12.96 4.65
C LYS A 2 17.93 -13.43 3.77
N ILE A 3 17.60 -14.72 3.80
CA ILE A 3 16.44 -15.27 3.05
C ILE A 3 15.12 -14.66 3.52
N LEU A 4 14.93 -14.53 4.84
CA LEU A 4 13.72 -13.92 5.41
C LEU A 4 13.56 -12.46 4.95
N SER A 5 14.64 -11.67 4.99
CA SER A 5 14.60 -10.29 4.49
C SER A 5 14.25 -10.21 3.00
N ILE A 6 14.74 -11.15 2.19
CA ILE A 6 14.39 -11.25 0.76
C ILE A 6 12.89 -11.55 0.59
N VAL A 7 12.36 -12.53 1.32
CA VAL A 7 10.93 -12.88 1.27
C VAL A 7 10.06 -11.69 1.69
N ILE A 8 10.43 -10.99 2.77
CA ILE A 8 9.72 -9.79 3.23
C ILE A 8 9.79 -8.71 2.16
N ALA A 9 10.96 -8.39 1.62
CA ALA A 9 11.11 -7.36 0.59
C ALA A 9 10.30 -7.69 -0.67
N LEU A 10 10.25 -8.95 -1.09
CA LEU A 10 9.39 -9.40 -2.18
C LEU A 10 7.91 -9.19 -1.87
N ALA A 11 7.45 -9.58 -0.67
CA ALA A 11 6.07 -9.37 -0.26
C ALA A 11 5.69 -7.89 -0.22
N LEU A 12 6.57 -7.03 0.31
CA LEU A 12 6.39 -5.58 0.34
C LEU A 12 6.33 -4.99 -1.08
N THR A 13 7.23 -5.44 -1.96
CA THR A 13 7.26 -4.99 -3.36
C THR A 13 5.99 -5.38 -4.08
N LEU A 14 5.55 -6.64 -3.97
CA LEU A 14 4.31 -7.13 -4.60
C LEU A 14 3.09 -6.37 -4.07
N HIS A 15 3.01 -6.12 -2.76
CA HIS A 15 1.95 -5.30 -2.18
C HIS A 15 1.97 -3.87 -2.74
N GLY A 16 3.14 -3.24 -2.82
CA GLY A 16 3.33 -1.93 -3.44
C GLY A 16 2.85 -1.90 -4.90
N LEU A 17 3.22 -2.92 -5.70
CA LEU A 17 2.81 -3.02 -7.10
C LEU A 17 1.29 -3.17 -7.27
N VAL A 18 0.60 -3.85 -6.34
CA VAL A 18 -0.87 -3.93 -6.36
C VAL A 18 -1.51 -2.55 -6.23
N HIS A 19 -0.90 -1.59 -5.52
CA HIS A 19 -1.43 -0.23 -5.47
C HIS A 19 -1.43 0.47 -6.83
N LEU A 20 -0.53 0.10 -7.75
CA LEU A 20 -0.52 0.65 -9.10
C LEU A 20 -1.78 0.28 -9.89
N MET A 21 -2.47 -0.81 -9.56
CA MET A 21 -3.78 -1.12 -10.16
C MET A 21 -4.80 -0.03 -9.86
N GLY A 22 -4.85 0.46 -8.61
CA GLY A 22 -5.70 1.58 -8.21
C GLY A 22 -5.32 2.87 -8.92
N THR A 23 -4.02 3.16 -9.04
CA THR A 23 -3.54 4.31 -9.83
C THR A 23 -4.02 4.24 -11.27
N VAL A 24 -3.80 3.09 -11.94
CA VAL A 24 -4.18 2.90 -13.35
C VAL A 24 -5.68 3.11 -13.55
N THR A 25 -6.51 2.49 -12.71
CA THR A 25 -7.97 2.61 -12.83
C THR A 25 -8.44 4.03 -12.48
N TYR A 26 -8.04 4.58 -11.33
CA TYR A 26 -8.63 5.81 -10.77
C TYR A 26 -8.14 7.09 -11.46
N MET A 27 -6.98 7.04 -12.11
CA MET A 27 -6.51 8.10 -13.00
C MET A 27 -6.93 7.88 -14.46
N LYS A 28 -7.73 6.86 -14.77
CA LYS A 28 -8.15 6.48 -16.13
C LYS A 28 -6.98 6.28 -17.10
N LEU A 29 -5.85 5.74 -16.62
CA LEU A 29 -4.66 5.45 -17.43
C LEU A 29 -4.79 4.14 -18.22
N GLY A 30 -5.75 3.30 -17.84
CA GLY A 30 -6.02 2.01 -18.49
C GLY A 30 -7.16 1.27 -17.79
N ALA A 31 -7.42 0.05 -18.24
CA ALA A 31 -8.39 -0.85 -17.63
C ALA A 31 -7.67 -1.99 -16.89
N VAL A 32 -8.09 -2.25 -15.65
CA VAL A 32 -7.60 -3.37 -14.86
C VAL A 32 -8.76 -4.34 -14.64
N GLN A 33 -8.58 -5.61 -15.03
CA GLN A 33 -9.62 -6.62 -14.89
C GLN A 33 -10.01 -6.77 -13.41
N GLY A 34 -11.31 -6.74 -13.12
CA GLY A 34 -11.84 -6.83 -11.76
C GLY A 34 -11.84 -5.52 -10.97
N LEU A 35 -11.35 -4.42 -11.54
CA LEU A 35 -11.31 -3.11 -10.90
C LEU A 35 -11.95 -2.02 -11.78
N ALA A 36 -13.24 -1.78 -11.57
CA ALA A 36 -14.00 -0.77 -12.31
C ALA A 36 -13.73 0.65 -11.82
N TYR A 37 -13.70 1.61 -12.75
CA TYR A 37 -13.65 3.03 -12.41
C TYR A 37 -14.93 3.48 -11.69
N LYS A 38 -14.76 4.34 -10.68
CA LYS A 38 -15.82 4.97 -9.90
C LYS A 38 -15.28 6.26 -9.31
N THR A 39 -16.16 7.19 -8.90
CA THR A 39 -15.75 8.43 -8.21
C THR A 39 -16.06 8.40 -6.71
N THR A 40 -16.65 7.32 -6.22
CA THR A 40 -17.13 7.22 -4.85
C THR A 40 -16.29 6.31 -3.95
N LEU A 41 -16.08 6.76 -2.72
CA LEU A 41 -15.44 6.03 -1.62
C LEU A 41 -16.48 5.71 -0.53
N LEU A 42 -16.07 4.94 0.48
CA LEU A 42 -16.89 4.57 1.63
C LEU A 42 -18.24 3.93 1.21
N ASP A 43 -18.16 3.00 0.26
CA ASP A 43 -19.32 2.30 -0.31
C ASP A 43 -20.41 3.23 -0.87
N GLY A 44 -19.99 4.26 -1.62
CA GLY A 44 -20.90 5.19 -2.28
C GLY A 44 -21.25 6.42 -1.45
N ARG A 45 -20.82 6.50 -0.18
CA ARG A 45 -21.21 7.59 0.74
C ARG A 45 -20.45 8.89 0.52
N TRP A 46 -19.30 8.83 -0.14
CA TRP A 46 -18.50 10.02 -0.41
C TRP A 46 -18.11 10.05 -1.88
N ASP A 47 -18.70 10.97 -2.64
CA ASP A 47 -18.30 11.25 -4.03
C ASP A 47 -17.18 12.29 -4.07
N LEU A 48 -16.05 11.90 -4.64
CA LEU A 48 -14.90 12.78 -4.85
C LEU A 48 -14.96 13.52 -6.20
N GLY A 49 -15.90 13.14 -7.07
CA GLY A 49 -15.87 13.51 -8.48
C GLY A 49 -14.63 13.00 -9.20
N GLU A 50 -14.48 13.39 -10.47
CA GLU A 50 -13.38 12.91 -11.31
C GLU A 50 -12.01 13.39 -10.83
N ASN A 51 -11.87 14.68 -10.53
CA ASN A 51 -10.58 15.25 -10.12
C ASN A 51 -10.12 14.72 -8.76
N GLY A 52 -11.05 14.57 -7.81
CA GLY A 52 -10.73 14.01 -6.49
C GLY A 52 -10.36 12.53 -6.60
N MET A 53 -11.03 11.78 -7.48
CA MET A 53 -10.67 10.38 -7.73
C MET A 53 -9.31 10.23 -8.42
N ALA A 54 -8.97 11.11 -9.35
CA ALA A 54 -7.65 11.13 -9.97
C ALA A 54 -6.53 11.43 -8.95
N LEU A 55 -6.75 12.41 -8.06
CA LEU A 55 -5.84 12.67 -6.95
C LEU A 55 -5.71 11.46 -6.03
N TYR A 56 -6.83 10.82 -5.70
CA TYR A 56 -6.84 9.60 -4.92
C TYR A 56 -6.03 8.48 -5.61
N GLY A 57 -6.17 8.29 -6.93
CA GLY A 57 -5.33 7.37 -7.69
C GLY A 57 -3.83 7.70 -7.66
N ALA A 58 -3.46 8.97 -7.66
CA ALA A 58 -2.06 9.40 -7.50
C ALA A 58 -1.51 9.08 -6.10
N LEU A 59 -2.36 9.18 -5.05
CA LEU A 59 -1.99 8.74 -3.69
C LEU A 59 -1.69 7.24 -3.63
N TRP A 60 -2.37 6.41 -4.42
CA TRP A 60 -2.02 4.98 -4.51
C TRP A 60 -0.63 4.75 -5.10
N ALA A 61 -0.21 5.55 -6.09
CA ALA A 61 1.15 5.48 -6.62
C ALA A 61 2.19 5.88 -5.56
N LEU A 62 1.88 6.89 -4.73
CA LEU A 62 2.74 7.25 -3.59
C LEU A 62 2.90 6.09 -2.59
N ALA A 63 1.83 5.34 -2.32
CA ALA A 63 1.90 4.15 -1.48
C ALA A 63 2.80 3.06 -2.11
N ALA A 64 2.67 2.83 -3.41
CA ALA A 64 3.52 1.90 -4.15
C ALA A 64 5.01 2.27 -4.02
N ILE A 65 5.34 3.54 -4.25
CA ILE A 65 6.71 4.07 -4.10
C ILE A 65 7.21 3.85 -2.67
N GLY A 66 6.39 4.16 -1.66
CA GLY A 66 6.75 3.99 -0.25
C GLY A 66 7.13 2.55 0.10
N PHE A 67 6.34 1.56 -0.34
CA PHE A 67 6.65 0.15 -0.09
C PHE A 67 7.89 -0.34 -0.82
N VAL A 68 8.07 0.03 -2.09
CA VAL A 68 9.27 -0.34 -2.86
C VAL A 68 10.52 0.29 -2.25
N ALA A 69 10.46 1.57 -1.89
CA ALA A 69 11.57 2.26 -1.23
C ALA A 69 11.93 1.60 0.11
N ALA A 70 10.92 1.25 0.92
CA ALA A 70 11.14 0.54 2.19
C ALA A 70 11.72 -0.87 1.98
N ALA A 71 11.30 -1.59 0.95
CA ALA A 71 11.85 -2.90 0.61
C ALA A 71 13.32 -2.81 0.17
N VAL A 72 13.66 -1.82 -0.66
CA VAL A 72 15.05 -1.55 -1.06
C VAL A 72 15.89 -1.20 0.16
N ALA A 73 15.43 -0.29 1.01
CA ALA A 73 16.13 0.08 2.24
C ALA A 73 16.38 -1.12 3.17
N LEU A 74 15.38 -2.00 3.31
CA LEU A 74 15.51 -3.24 4.09
C LEU A 74 16.62 -4.15 3.54
N LEU A 75 16.67 -4.34 2.21
CA LEU A 75 17.69 -5.18 1.57
C LEU A 75 19.09 -4.56 1.60
N SER A 76 19.15 -3.23 1.52
CA SER A 76 20.39 -2.45 1.58
C SER A 76 20.91 -2.25 3.01
N GLY A 77 20.14 -2.66 4.03
CA GLY A 77 20.51 -2.48 5.44
C GLY A 77 20.50 -1.02 5.89
N TRP A 78 19.67 -0.17 5.27
CA TRP A 78 19.57 1.24 5.62
C TRP A 78 18.61 1.45 6.80
N ASP A 79 19.05 2.19 7.81
CA ASP A 79 18.32 2.35 9.08
C ASP A 79 16.92 2.97 8.94
N TRP A 80 16.67 3.70 7.85
CA TRP A 80 15.39 4.33 7.57
C TRP A 80 14.31 3.36 7.08
N TYR A 81 14.60 2.09 6.81
CA TYR A 81 13.59 1.13 6.31
C TYR A 81 12.37 1.03 7.24
N ARG A 82 12.57 1.09 8.56
CA ARG A 82 11.49 1.00 9.56
C ARG A 82 10.54 2.18 9.51
N PRO A 83 10.99 3.44 9.68
CA PRO A 83 10.08 4.59 9.62
C PRO A 83 9.43 4.72 8.23
N ALA A 84 10.13 4.40 7.14
CA ALA A 84 9.52 4.41 5.80
C ALA A 84 8.43 3.33 5.65
N LEU A 85 8.69 2.10 6.08
CA LEU A 85 7.70 1.02 6.02
C LEU A 85 6.48 1.33 6.90
N MET A 86 6.70 1.88 8.09
CA MET A 86 5.62 2.32 8.98
C MET A 86 4.74 3.38 8.31
N GLY A 87 5.35 4.42 7.75
CA GLY A 87 4.64 5.50 7.06
C GLY A 87 3.86 4.97 5.84
N ALA A 88 4.50 4.16 5.01
CA ALA A 88 3.87 3.53 3.84
C ALA A 88 2.68 2.64 4.25
N ALA A 89 2.82 1.83 5.31
CA ALA A 89 1.76 0.94 5.76
C ALA A 89 0.57 1.68 6.40
N VAL A 90 0.81 2.73 7.20
CA VAL A 90 -0.29 3.57 7.75
C VAL A 90 -1.03 4.29 6.61
N PHE A 91 -0.28 4.88 5.68
CA PHE A 91 -0.85 5.57 4.54
C PHE A 91 -1.66 4.62 3.64
N SER A 92 -1.10 3.44 3.35
CA SER A 92 -1.77 2.38 2.62
C SER A 92 -3.05 1.90 3.30
N LEU A 93 -3.01 1.73 4.63
CA LEU A 93 -4.19 1.38 5.41
C LEU A 93 -5.29 2.43 5.27
N ALA A 94 -4.95 3.72 5.34
CA ALA A 94 -5.93 4.79 5.16
C ALA A 94 -6.60 4.73 3.78
N LEU A 95 -5.83 4.56 2.70
CA LEU A 95 -6.38 4.40 1.35
C LEU A 95 -7.29 3.16 1.27
N THR A 96 -6.78 2.00 1.66
CA THR A 96 -7.51 0.73 1.52
C THR A 96 -8.79 0.67 2.36
N VAL A 97 -8.83 1.34 3.51
CA VAL A 97 -10.06 1.47 4.34
C VAL A 97 -11.09 2.38 3.68
N LEU A 98 -10.67 3.50 3.08
CA LEU A 98 -11.58 4.38 2.34
C LEU A 98 -12.24 3.66 1.16
N ASP A 99 -11.56 2.66 0.61
CA ASP A 99 -12.02 1.86 -0.52
C ASP A 99 -12.23 0.37 -0.19
N TRP A 100 -12.70 0.11 1.03
CA TRP A 100 -12.78 -1.22 1.64
C TRP A 100 -13.31 -2.33 0.72
N LYS A 101 -14.45 -2.10 0.05
CA LYS A 101 -15.14 -3.12 -0.75
C LYS A 101 -14.24 -3.75 -1.83
N VAL A 102 -13.31 -2.96 -2.36
CA VAL A 102 -12.38 -3.37 -3.40
C VAL A 102 -11.03 -3.73 -2.81
N ALA A 103 -10.60 -3.01 -1.77
CA ALA A 103 -9.23 -3.02 -1.28
C ALA A 103 -9.01 -3.72 0.07
N PHE A 104 -9.99 -4.47 0.59
CA PHE A 104 -9.92 -5.09 1.93
C PHE A 104 -8.67 -5.97 2.14
N ALA A 105 -8.23 -6.71 1.12
CA ALA A 105 -7.04 -7.54 1.21
C ALA A 105 -5.78 -6.69 1.44
N GLY A 106 -5.72 -5.51 0.82
CA GLY A 106 -4.68 -4.53 1.07
C GLY A 106 -4.70 -4.03 2.51
N ALA A 107 -5.88 -3.71 3.05
CA ALA A 107 -6.03 -3.27 4.44
C ALA A 107 -5.55 -4.32 5.44
N ILE A 108 -5.93 -5.59 5.24
CA ILE A 108 -5.46 -6.71 6.07
C ILE A 108 -3.94 -6.81 6.03
N LEU A 109 -3.35 -6.75 4.83
CA LEU A 109 -1.89 -6.85 4.69
C LEU A 109 -1.17 -5.66 5.34
N SER A 110 -1.70 -4.44 5.20
CA SER A 110 -1.14 -3.26 5.90
C SER A 110 -1.18 -3.44 7.43
N VAL A 111 -2.26 -3.98 7.99
CA VAL A 111 -2.34 -4.29 9.43
C VAL A 111 -1.31 -5.34 9.83
N LEU A 112 -1.13 -6.41 9.05
CA LEU A 112 -0.13 -7.43 9.32
C LEU A 112 1.30 -6.87 9.28
N ILE A 113 1.60 -5.98 8.33
CA ILE A 113 2.89 -5.30 8.24
C ILE A 113 3.13 -4.44 9.49
N LEU A 114 2.14 -3.65 9.91
CA LEU A 114 2.22 -2.81 11.11
C LEU A 114 2.41 -3.65 12.38
N ALA A 115 1.65 -4.74 12.52
CA ALA A 115 1.81 -5.67 13.64
C ALA A 115 3.20 -6.31 13.64
N GLY A 116 3.70 -6.74 12.47
CA GLY A 116 5.05 -7.29 12.32
C GLY A 116 6.14 -6.29 12.72
N LEU A 117 6.02 -5.03 12.31
CA LEU A 117 6.93 -3.96 12.72
C LEU A 117 6.93 -3.71 14.22
N TRP A 118 5.74 -3.76 14.85
CA TRP A 118 5.57 -3.58 16.30
C TRP A 118 6.15 -4.73 17.11
N LEU A 119 5.99 -5.97 16.64
CA LEU A 119 6.46 -7.17 17.33
C LEU A 119 7.95 -7.47 17.10
N ALA A 120 8.54 -7.04 15.98
CA ALA A 120 9.93 -7.35 15.65
C ALA A 120 10.96 -6.96 16.73
N PRO A 121 10.89 -5.79 17.41
CA PRO A 121 11.76 -5.47 18.54
C PRO A 121 11.60 -6.38 19.76
N LEU A 122 10.43 -7.00 19.94
CA LEU A 122 10.09 -7.83 21.11
C LEU A 122 10.62 -9.26 20.98
N ILE A 123 10.80 -9.74 19.75
CA ILE A 123 11.29 -11.09 19.43
C ILE A 123 12.82 -11.12 19.28
N GLY A 124 13.44 -9.96 19.04
CA GLY A 124 14.90 -9.79 18.92
C GLY A 124 15.63 -9.48 20.23
N LYS A 125 14.96 -9.63 21.38
CA LYS A 125 15.54 -9.68 22.73
C LYS A 125 15.48 -11.12 23.22
#